data_AF-A0A496QEZ9-F1
#
_entry.id   AF-A0A496QEZ9-F1
#
_cell.length_a   1.000
_cell.length_b   1.000
_cell.length_c   1.000
_cell.angle_alpha   90.00
_cell.angle_beta   90.00
_cell.angle_gamma   90.00
#
_symmetry.space_group_name_H-M   'P 1'
#
loop_
_entity.id
_entity.type
_entity.pdbx_description
1 polymer ?
#
loop_
_entity_poly.entity_id
_entity_poly.type
_entity_poly.pdbx_seq_one_letter_code
_entity_poly.pdbx_strand_id
1 'polypeptide(L)'
;MKVDCYLSLISNATFKTNIKRSIFLGHAVHCTTEQRAKEFIKEISRQYKDATHNCWAYKVNENGIKFNFSDAGEPHGSAGRPIFSAVESLDMTNVAVVVTRYFGGVKLGIRGLIDAYKFTAQRTLENGEKGKYCPGIRFVVEMDYSTWNFFSGKYHKEKDFNVAEIDYGASVKATLTSQIEKFASLSKFFNERHIPIESKEPITFIEKL
;
A
#
# COMPACT_ATOMS: atom_id res chain seq x y z
N MET A 1 -5.43 -12.26 16.52
CA MET A 1 -4.18 -12.16 15.72
C MET A 1 -3.73 -10.72 15.78
N LYS A 2 -2.49 -10.46 16.24
CA LYS A 2 -1.88 -9.13 16.10
C LYS A 2 -1.67 -8.93 14.59
N VAL A 3 -2.29 -7.89 14.03
CA VAL A 3 -1.98 -7.49 12.65
C VAL A 3 -0.66 -6.75 12.73
N ASP A 4 0.44 -7.36 12.31
CA ASP A 4 1.70 -6.65 12.23
C ASP A 4 1.68 -5.64 11.09
N CYS A 5 2.56 -4.64 11.16
CA CYS A 5 2.68 -3.67 10.08
C CYS A 5 3.05 -4.34 8.76
N TYR A 6 2.56 -3.81 7.64
CA TYR A 6 2.90 -4.31 6.32
C TYR A 6 3.13 -3.20 5.30
N LEU A 7 3.92 -3.49 4.27
CA LEU A 7 4.18 -2.55 3.18
C LEU A 7 3.18 -2.73 2.04
N SER A 8 2.60 -1.63 1.57
CA SER A 8 1.73 -1.62 0.39
C SER A 8 1.74 -0.27 -0.32
N LEU A 9 0.96 -0.17 -1.40
CA LEU A 9 0.77 1.07 -2.14
C LEU A 9 -0.24 1.99 -1.43
N ILE A 10 -0.01 3.29 -1.44
CA ILE A 10 -0.97 4.32 -1.01
C ILE A 10 -1.92 4.68 -2.15
N SER A 11 -1.40 4.76 -3.37
CA SER A 11 -2.15 5.08 -4.58
C SER A 11 -1.92 4.05 -5.67
N ASN A 12 -2.80 4.02 -6.67
CA ASN A 12 -2.57 3.21 -7.86
C ASN A 12 -1.24 3.62 -8.52
N ALA A 13 -0.51 2.63 -9.03
CA ALA A 13 0.77 2.83 -9.68
C ALA A 13 0.75 2.28 -11.10
N THR A 14 1.47 2.95 -12.00
CA THR A 14 1.62 2.50 -13.39
C THR A 14 3.05 2.65 -13.86
N PHE A 15 3.46 1.79 -14.80
CA PHE A 15 4.75 1.90 -15.46
C PHE A 15 4.67 1.33 -16.88
N LYS A 16 5.33 1.98 -17.84
CA LYS A 16 5.37 1.54 -19.23
C LYS A 16 6.80 1.40 -19.69
N THR A 17 7.10 0.31 -20.39
CA THR A 17 8.40 0.09 -21.02
C THR A 17 8.26 -0.61 -22.38
N ASN A 18 9.27 -0.43 -23.23
CA ASN A 18 9.39 -1.10 -24.53
C ASN A 18 10.59 -2.03 -24.51
N ILE A 19 10.38 -3.33 -24.72
CA ILE A 19 11.43 -4.35 -24.71
C ILE A 19 11.33 -5.14 -26.01
N LYS A 20 12.37 -5.05 -26.86
CA LYS A 20 12.40 -5.70 -28.19
C LYS A 20 11.10 -5.49 -28.98
N ARG A 21 10.69 -4.23 -29.13
CA ARG A 21 9.45 -3.77 -29.79
C ARG A 21 8.13 -4.17 -29.11
N SER A 22 8.16 -5.06 -28.12
CA SER A 22 6.97 -5.36 -27.31
C SER A 22 6.75 -4.25 -26.28
N ILE A 23 5.50 -3.85 -26.08
CA ILE A 23 5.13 -2.87 -25.07
C ILE A 23 4.67 -3.64 -23.82
N PHE A 24 5.18 -3.26 -22.66
CA PHE A 24 4.72 -3.76 -21.37
C PHE A 24 4.18 -2.58 -20.55
N LEU A 25 2.95 -2.71 -20.06
CA LEU A 25 2.30 -1.74 -19.18
C LEU A 25 1.94 -2.44 -17.88
N GLY A 26 2.58 -2.03 -16.79
CA GLY A 26 2.23 -2.49 -15.45
C GLY A 26 1.24 -1.55 -14.78
N HIS A 27 0.29 -2.15 -14.08
CA HIS A 27 -0.71 -1.49 -13.24
C HIS A 27 -0.70 -2.19 -11.88
N ALA A 28 -0.69 -1.42 -10.79
CA ALA A 28 -0.76 -1.97 -9.46
C ALA A 28 -1.71 -1.17 -8.55
N VAL A 29 -2.35 -1.87 -7.62
CA VAL A 29 -3.31 -1.28 -6.66
C VAL A 29 -3.16 -1.92 -5.30
N HIS A 30 -3.44 -1.14 -4.25
CA HIS A 30 -3.68 -1.67 -2.91
C HIS A 30 -5.04 -2.36 -2.83
N CYS A 31 -5.07 -3.59 -2.34
CA CYS A 31 -6.30 -4.36 -2.14
C CYS A 31 -6.15 -5.31 -0.95
N THR A 32 -7.09 -5.29 -0.02
CA THR A 32 -7.05 -6.11 1.21
C THR A 32 -7.84 -7.43 1.09
N THR A 33 -8.56 -7.63 -0.02
CA THR A 33 -9.41 -8.80 -0.26
C THR A 33 -9.11 -9.44 -1.60
N GLU A 34 -9.31 -10.75 -1.72
CA GLU A 34 -9.17 -11.44 -3.01
C GLU A 34 -10.19 -10.94 -4.03
N GLN A 35 -11.38 -10.58 -3.56
CA GLN A 35 -12.45 -10.07 -4.40
C GLN A 35 -12.03 -8.76 -5.07
N ARG A 36 -11.49 -7.80 -4.31
CA ARG A 36 -11.01 -6.53 -4.87
C ARG A 36 -9.86 -6.74 -5.85
N ALA A 37 -8.93 -7.66 -5.54
CA ALA A 37 -7.85 -8.02 -6.46
C ALA A 37 -8.39 -8.55 -7.80
N LYS A 38 -9.36 -9.49 -7.75
CA LYS A 38 -10.01 -10.06 -8.94
C LYS A 38 -10.79 -9.02 -9.74
N GLU A 39 -11.47 -8.09 -9.08
CA GLU A 39 -12.16 -6.98 -9.74
C GLU A 39 -11.18 -6.07 -10.49
N PHE A 40 -10.08 -5.69 -9.84
CA PHE A 40 -9.02 -4.91 -10.49
C PHE A 40 -8.42 -5.62 -11.71
N ILE A 41 -8.14 -6.92 -11.59
CA ILE A 41 -7.63 -7.72 -12.71
C ILE A 41 -8.61 -7.71 -13.89
N LYS A 42 -9.91 -7.87 -13.61
CA LYS A 42 -10.98 -7.79 -14.64
C LYS A 42 -11.08 -6.39 -15.24
N GLU A 43 -10.97 -5.35 -14.43
CA GLU A 43 -11.00 -3.95 -14.85
C GLU A 43 -9.89 -3.66 -15.86
N ILE A 44 -8.64 -3.96 -15.51
CA ILE A 44 -7.47 -3.76 -16.39
C ILE A 44 -7.57 -4.65 -17.63
N SER A 45 -7.96 -5.93 -17.48
CA SER A 45 -8.13 -6.83 -18.62
C SER A 45 -9.21 -6.37 -19.60
N ARG A 46 -10.28 -5.73 -19.10
CA ARG A 46 -11.34 -5.14 -19.94
C ARG A 46 -10.86 -3.86 -20.61
N GLN A 47 -10.12 -3.02 -19.89
CA GLN A 47 -9.54 -1.78 -20.42
C GLN A 47 -8.56 -2.08 -21.57
N TYR A 48 -7.73 -3.11 -21.43
CA TYR A 48 -6.73 -3.54 -22.41
C TYR A 48 -7.10 -4.89 -23.04
N LYS A 49 -8.36 -5.02 -23.49
CA LYS A 49 -8.89 -6.25 -24.09
C LYS A 49 -8.23 -6.63 -25.43
N ASP A 50 -7.58 -5.67 -26.09
CA ASP A 50 -6.86 -5.81 -27.35
C ASP A 50 -5.38 -6.18 -27.16
N ALA A 51 -4.91 -6.23 -25.91
CA ALA A 51 -3.56 -6.67 -25.60
C ALA A 51 -3.35 -8.15 -25.94
N THR A 52 -2.10 -8.51 -26.20
CA THR A 52 -1.73 -9.91 -26.44
C THR A 52 -1.94 -10.75 -25.18
N HIS A 53 -1.48 -10.26 -24.03
CA HIS A 53 -1.65 -10.92 -22.73
C HIS A 53 -1.85 -9.90 -21.61
N ASN A 54 -2.70 -10.22 -20.63
CA ASN A 54 -2.87 -9.49 -19.38
C ASN A 54 -2.49 -10.40 -18.21
N CYS A 55 -1.19 -10.56 -17.97
CA CYS A 55 -0.66 -11.43 -16.93
C CYS A 55 -0.74 -10.73 -15.57
N TRP A 56 -0.91 -11.46 -14.48
CA TRP A 56 -1.15 -10.83 -13.19
C TRP A 56 -0.64 -11.65 -12.01
N ALA A 57 -0.49 -10.98 -10.88
CA ALA A 57 -0.31 -11.60 -9.57
C ALA A 57 -0.97 -10.74 -8.49
N TYR A 58 -1.39 -11.37 -7.38
CA TYR A 58 -1.79 -10.65 -6.18
C TYR A 58 -1.30 -11.37 -4.92
N LYS A 59 -1.14 -10.60 -3.84
CA LYS A 59 -0.90 -11.08 -2.48
C LYS A 59 -1.75 -10.24 -1.54
N VAL A 60 -2.66 -10.87 -0.81
CA VAL A 60 -3.59 -10.21 0.12
C VAL A 60 -3.59 -10.94 1.46
N ASN A 61 -3.81 -10.20 2.54
CA ASN A 61 -3.96 -10.74 3.88
C ASN A 61 -5.42 -10.62 4.32
N GLU A 62 -6.25 -11.56 3.87
CA GLU A 62 -7.67 -11.65 4.16
C GLU A 62 -7.91 -12.85 5.07
N ASN A 63 -7.83 -12.62 6.39
CA ASN A 63 -7.85 -13.68 7.41
C ASN A 63 -6.73 -14.73 7.20
N GLY A 64 -5.57 -14.30 6.72
CA GLY A 64 -4.46 -15.14 6.31
C GLY A 64 -3.89 -14.71 4.96
N ILE A 65 -2.63 -15.07 4.70
CA ILE A 65 -1.99 -14.77 3.42
C ILE A 65 -2.61 -15.62 2.32
N LYS A 66 -3.16 -14.95 1.32
CA LYS A 66 -3.67 -15.53 0.08
C LYS A 66 -2.97 -14.89 -1.10
N PHE A 67 -2.52 -15.70 -2.04
CA PHE A 67 -1.86 -15.21 -3.24
C PHE A 67 -2.22 -16.08 -4.43
N ASN A 68 -2.17 -15.49 -5.61
CA ASN A 68 -2.32 -16.22 -6.86
C ASN A 68 -1.66 -15.41 -7.99
N PHE A 69 -1.37 -16.07 -9.11
CA PHE A 69 -0.79 -15.47 -10.29
C PHE A 69 -1.18 -16.23 -11.55
N SER A 70 -1.12 -15.56 -12.70
CA SER A 70 -1.47 -16.17 -13.99
C SER A 70 -0.59 -15.64 -15.12
N ASP A 71 -0.17 -16.57 -15.99
CA ASP A 71 0.51 -16.26 -17.24
C ASP A 71 -0.44 -15.76 -18.33
N ALA A 72 -1.77 -15.84 -18.15
CA ALA A 72 -2.77 -15.29 -19.08
C ALA A 72 -2.52 -15.60 -20.58
N GLY A 73 -2.07 -16.82 -20.88
CA GLY A 73 -1.76 -17.29 -22.23
C GLY A 73 -0.30 -17.16 -22.67
N GLU A 74 0.56 -16.51 -21.88
CA GLU A 74 2.01 -16.62 -22.05
C GLU A 74 2.49 -18.06 -21.76
N PRO A 75 3.70 -18.45 -22.23
CA PRO A 75 4.31 -19.71 -21.86
C PRO A 75 4.33 -19.92 -20.34
N HIS A 76 4.07 -21.16 -19.91
CA HIS A 76 3.94 -21.50 -18.50
C HIS A 76 5.16 -21.05 -17.68
N GLY A 77 4.89 -20.34 -16.57
CA GLY A 77 5.88 -19.82 -15.64
C GLY A 77 6.65 -18.60 -16.12
N SER A 78 6.33 -18.04 -17.29
CA SER A 78 7.10 -16.95 -17.89
C SER A 78 6.62 -15.54 -17.54
N ALA A 79 5.46 -15.39 -16.89
CA ALA A 79 4.88 -14.08 -16.59
C ALA A 79 4.31 -13.96 -15.18
N GLY A 80 3.29 -14.74 -14.81
CA GLY A 80 2.60 -14.63 -13.53
C GLY A 80 3.53 -14.82 -12.32
N ARG A 81 4.34 -15.88 -12.35
CA ARG A 81 5.33 -16.16 -11.28
C ARG A 81 6.41 -15.07 -11.20
N PRO A 82 6.99 -14.57 -12.31
CA PRO A 82 7.86 -13.39 -12.31
C PRO A 82 7.23 -12.13 -11.71
N ILE A 83 5.97 -11.81 -12.04
CA ILE A 83 5.24 -10.67 -11.44
C ILE A 83 5.12 -10.87 -9.92
N PHE A 84 4.72 -12.07 -9.48
CA PHE A 84 4.61 -12.39 -8.05
C PHE A 84 5.96 -12.27 -7.33
N SER A 85 7.06 -12.72 -7.97
CA SER A 85 8.40 -12.60 -7.39
C SER A 85 8.84 -11.14 -7.18
N ALA A 86 8.33 -10.19 -7.98
CA ALA A 86 8.57 -8.77 -7.76
C ALA A 86 7.88 -8.27 -6.49
N VAL A 87 6.62 -8.68 -6.27
CA VAL A 87 5.88 -8.39 -5.02
C VAL A 87 6.62 -8.95 -3.81
N GLU A 88 7.11 -10.19 -3.89
CA GLU A 88 7.88 -10.82 -2.80
C GLU A 88 9.21 -10.11 -2.56
N SER A 89 9.93 -9.72 -3.62
CA SER A 89 11.24 -9.06 -3.50
C SER A 89 11.18 -7.68 -2.83
N LEU A 90 10.01 -7.03 -2.88
CA LEU A 90 9.75 -5.75 -2.22
C LEU A 90 9.07 -5.90 -0.85
N ASP A 91 8.89 -7.13 -0.37
CA ASP A 91 8.17 -7.47 0.87
C ASP A 91 6.78 -6.82 0.98
N MET A 92 6.08 -6.72 -0.16
CA MET A 92 4.76 -6.11 -0.21
C MET A 92 3.66 -7.14 0.04
N THR A 93 2.54 -6.66 0.58
CA THR A 93 1.27 -7.41 0.69
C THR A 93 0.09 -6.47 0.47
N ASN A 94 -1.12 -7.03 0.43
CA ASN A 94 -2.34 -6.31 0.08
C ASN A 94 -2.21 -5.53 -1.23
N VAL A 95 -1.67 -6.20 -2.25
CA VAL A 95 -1.38 -5.60 -3.56
C VAL A 95 -1.76 -6.56 -4.68
N ALA A 96 -2.31 -6.01 -5.75
CA ALA A 96 -2.52 -6.70 -7.02
C ALA A 96 -1.75 -5.97 -8.13
N VAL A 97 -1.16 -6.74 -9.03
CA VAL A 97 -0.37 -6.24 -10.17
C VAL A 97 -0.84 -6.93 -11.44
N VAL A 98 -1.10 -6.15 -12.48
CA VAL A 98 -1.37 -6.62 -13.85
C VAL A 98 -0.30 -6.06 -14.76
N VAL A 99 0.32 -6.91 -15.57
CA VAL A 99 1.23 -6.51 -16.64
C VAL A 99 0.60 -6.88 -17.98
N THR A 100 0.15 -5.84 -18.68
CA THR A 100 -0.40 -5.89 -20.03
C THR A 100 0.74 -5.89 -21.04
N ARG A 101 0.72 -6.82 -21.99
CA ARG A 101 1.72 -6.94 -23.05
C ARG A 101 1.07 -6.79 -24.43
N TYR A 102 1.67 -5.95 -25.25
CA TYR A 102 1.44 -5.91 -26.70
C TYR A 102 2.67 -6.47 -27.43
N PHE A 103 2.49 -7.56 -28.18
CA PHE A 103 3.57 -8.20 -28.92
C PHE A 103 4.08 -7.33 -30.07
N GLY A 104 5.40 -7.11 -30.12
CA GLY A 104 6.05 -6.25 -31.11
C GLY A 104 6.63 -6.92 -32.34
N GLY A 105 6.26 -8.18 -32.62
CA GLY A 105 6.79 -8.95 -33.76
C GLY A 105 8.14 -9.64 -33.54
N VAL A 106 8.83 -9.37 -32.42
CA VAL A 106 10.11 -10.01 -32.07
C VAL A 106 9.94 -10.89 -30.83
N LYS A 107 10.23 -12.19 -30.96
CA LYS A 107 10.15 -13.14 -29.83
C LYS A 107 11.23 -12.83 -28.79
N LEU A 108 10.84 -12.78 -27.52
CA LEU A 108 11.77 -12.58 -26.39
C LEU A 108 12.41 -13.88 -25.91
N GLY A 109 11.79 -15.03 -26.20
CA GLY A 109 12.10 -16.32 -25.57
C GLY A 109 11.65 -16.36 -24.10
N ILE A 110 11.57 -17.55 -23.50
CA ILE A 110 11.05 -17.73 -22.12
C ILE A 110 11.83 -16.87 -21.11
N ARG A 111 13.16 -16.90 -21.17
CA ARG A 111 14.00 -16.11 -20.25
C ARG A 111 13.78 -14.60 -20.41
N GLY A 112 13.66 -14.12 -21.66
CA GLY A 112 13.38 -12.71 -21.92
C GLY A 112 11.99 -12.27 -21.44
N LEU A 113 10.99 -13.17 -21.46
CA LEU A 113 9.68 -12.90 -20.87
C LEU A 113 9.76 -12.81 -19.35
N ILE A 114 10.43 -13.77 -18.71
CA ILE A 114 10.65 -13.77 -17.25
C ILE A 114 11.26 -12.43 -16.81
N ASP A 115 12.33 -12.01 -17.48
CA ASP A 115 13.02 -10.75 -17.16
C ASP A 115 12.12 -9.53 -17.41
N ALA A 116 11.40 -9.49 -18.53
CA ALA A 116 10.52 -8.37 -18.87
C ALA A 116 9.33 -8.21 -17.91
N TYR A 117 8.67 -9.32 -17.55
CA TYR A 117 7.54 -9.30 -16.63
C TYR A 117 7.95 -8.93 -15.22
N LYS A 118 9.04 -9.53 -14.71
CA LYS A 118 9.59 -9.17 -13.39
C LYS A 118 9.99 -7.70 -13.34
N PHE A 119 10.76 -7.24 -14.34
CA PHE A 119 11.21 -5.85 -14.42
C PHE A 119 10.04 -4.87 -14.43
N THR A 120 9.04 -5.12 -15.28
CA THR A 120 7.88 -4.23 -15.40
C THR A 120 7.08 -4.17 -14.11
N ALA A 121 6.82 -5.32 -13.48
CA ALA A 121 6.12 -5.38 -12.19
C ALA A 121 6.89 -4.66 -11.09
N GLN A 122 8.20 -4.91 -10.98
CA GLN A 122 9.04 -4.27 -9.97
C GLN A 122 9.07 -2.74 -10.15
N ARG A 123 9.26 -2.24 -11.37
CA ARG A 123 9.23 -0.80 -11.65
C ARG A 123 7.87 -0.17 -11.39
N THR A 124 6.78 -0.89 -11.65
CA THR A 124 5.43 -0.43 -11.33
C THR A 124 5.27 -0.20 -9.83
N LEU A 125 5.72 -1.15 -9.02
CA LEU A 125 5.63 -1.08 -7.56
C LEU A 125 6.59 -0.04 -6.97
N GLU A 126 7.80 0.08 -7.53
CA GLU A 126 8.80 1.08 -7.10
C GLU A 126 8.35 2.52 -7.36
N ASN A 127 7.68 2.77 -8.50
CA ASN A 127 7.17 4.08 -8.88
C ASN A 127 5.91 4.50 -8.11
N GLY A 128 5.23 3.57 -7.45
CA GLY A 128 4.04 3.86 -6.66
C GLY A 128 4.39 4.55 -5.33
N GLU A 129 3.53 5.46 -4.88
CA GLU A 129 3.59 5.97 -3.51
C GLU A 129 3.35 4.80 -2.56
N LYS A 130 4.28 4.57 -1.62
CA LYS A 130 4.26 3.42 -0.71
C LYS A 130 4.02 3.88 0.72
N GLY A 131 3.37 3.02 1.48
CA GLY A 131 3.08 3.26 2.89
C GLY A 131 3.21 1.98 3.70
N LYS A 132 3.66 2.15 4.94
CA LYS A 132 3.62 1.11 5.95
C LYS A 132 2.30 1.22 6.72
N TYR A 133 1.47 0.19 6.56
CA TYR A 133 0.16 0.07 7.17
C TYR A 133 0.30 -0.64 8.50
N CYS A 134 0.02 0.05 9.61
CA CYS A 134 0.21 -0.44 10.97
C CYS A 134 -1.11 -0.36 11.76
N PRO A 135 -1.28 -1.18 12.81
CA PRO A 135 -2.32 -0.92 13.80
C PRO A 135 -2.13 0.45 14.41
N GLY A 136 -3.20 1.23 14.37
CA GLY A 136 -3.23 2.58 14.91
C GLY A 136 -4.41 2.82 15.81
N ILE A 137 -4.39 3.98 16.43
CA ILE A 137 -5.45 4.50 17.25
C ILE A 137 -5.73 5.92 16.77
N ARG A 138 -7.01 6.24 16.53
CA ARG A 138 -7.52 7.60 16.46
C ARG A 138 -8.07 7.98 17.82
N PHE A 139 -7.73 9.17 18.30
CA PHE A 139 -8.13 9.63 19.62
C PHE A 139 -8.29 11.15 19.66
N VAL A 140 -9.16 11.61 20.56
CA VAL A 140 -9.49 13.04 20.71
C VAL A 140 -9.04 13.52 22.08
N VAL A 141 -8.37 14.67 22.08
CA VAL A 141 -7.93 15.37 23.29
C VAL A 141 -8.27 16.84 23.18
N GLU A 142 -8.65 17.44 24.30
CA GLU A 142 -8.87 18.87 24.43
C GLU A 142 -7.93 19.43 25.50
N MET A 143 -7.16 20.47 25.16
CA MET A 143 -6.19 21.08 26.07
C MET A 143 -6.03 22.57 25.79
N ASP A 144 -5.45 23.30 26.74
CA ASP A 144 -5.12 24.70 26.53
C ASP A 144 -3.99 24.88 25.48
N TYR A 145 -3.87 26.09 24.95
CA TYR A 145 -2.88 26.43 23.92
C TYR A 145 -1.43 26.20 24.35
N SER A 146 -1.09 26.45 25.62
CA SER A 146 0.28 26.28 26.12
C SER A 146 0.66 24.79 26.15
N THR A 147 -0.29 23.95 26.56
CA THR A 147 -0.12 22.50 26.60
C THR A 147 -0.10 21.91 25.19
N TRP A 148 -0.93 22.41 24.26
CA TRP A 148 -0.89 22.02 22.85
C TRP A 148 0.46 22.34 22.20
N ASN A 149 0.99 23.55 22.43
CA ASN A 149 2.30 23.96 21.91
C ASN A 149 3.43 23.11 22.50
N PHE A 150 3.38 22.81 23.80
CA PHE A 150 4.35 21.93 24.44
C PHE A 150 4.27 20.50 23.90
N PHE A 151 3.06 19.95 23.72
CA PHE A 151 2.84 18.63 23.14
C PHE A 151 3.40 18.54 21.71
N SER A 152 3.02 19.49 20.86
CA SER A 152 3.43 19.54 19.45
C SER A 152 4.93 19.82 19.27
N GLY A 153 5.58 20.45 20.25
CA GLY A 153 7.03 20.64 20.28
C GLY A 153 7.79 19.43 20.82
N LYS A 154 7.20 18.67 21.76
CA LYS A 154 7.80 17.47 22.36
C LYS A 154 7.70 16.24 21.46
N TYR A 155 6.55 16.06 20.79
CA TYR A 155 6.26 14.91 19.94
C TYR A 155 6.24 15.34 18.47
N HIS A 156 6.80 14.51 17.60
CA HIS A 156 6.96 14.85 16.20
C HIS A 156 5.72 14.48 15.39
N LYS A 157 5.12 15.46 14.71
CA LYS A 157 4.12 15.19 13.67
C LYS A 157 4.69 14.25 12.61
N GLU A 158 3.87 13.37 12.04
CA GLU A 158 4.24 12.37 11.00
C GLU A 158 5.11 11.21 11.50
N LYS A 159 5.74 11.36 12.67
CA LYS A 159 6.51 10.29 13.31
C LYS A 159 5.77 9.70 14.51
N ASP A 160 5.37 10.53 15.47
CA ASP A 160 4.71 10.08 16.70
C ASP A 160 3.20 10.09 16.57
N PHE A 161 2.64 11.09 15.88
CA PHE A 161 1.22 11.20 15.59
C PHE A 161 0.96 12.01 14.32
N ASN A 162 -0.24 11.85 13.73
CA ASN A 162 -0.77 12.75 12.70
C ASN A 162 -1.98 13.50 13.25
N VAL A 163 -2.16 14.74 12.83
CA VAL A 163 -3.37 15.53 13.10
C VAL A 163 -4.38 15.21 12.00
N ALA A 164 -5.50 14.60 12.37
CA ALA A 164 -6.62 14.36 11.45
C ALA A 164 -7.56 15.58 11.39
N GLU A 165 -7.77 16.24 12.53
CA GLU A 165 -8.63 17.41 12.65
C GLU A 165 -8.18 18.25 13.86
N ILE A 166 -8.33 19.56 13.76
CA ILE A 166 -8.05 20.49 14.86
C ILE A 166 -9.07 21.63 14.84
N ASP A 167 -9.64 21.92 16.00
CA ASP A 167 -10.55 23.04 16.23
C ASP A 167 -9.95 23.99 17.27
N TYR A 168 -9.96 25.28 16.94
CA TYR A 168 -9.43 26.35 17.76
C TYR A 168 -10.59 27.19 18.31
N GLY A 169 -10.88 26.98 19.59
CA GLY A 169 -11.87 27.74 20.35
C GLY A 169 -11.25 28.37 21.59
N ALA A 170 -11.95 28.28 22.71
CA ALA A 170 -11.41 28.65 24.03
C ALA A 170 -10.21 27.76 24.43
N SER A 171 -10.16 26.55 23.89
CA SER A 171 -9.13 25.53 24.02
C SER A 171 -8.79 24.99 22.62
N VAL A 172 -7.79 24.12 22.53
CA VAL A 172 -7.47 23.36 21.33
C VAL A 172 -8.07 21.96 21.46
N LYS A 173 -9.01 21.64 20.58
CA LYS A 173 -9.56 20.28 20.44
C LYS A 173 -8.93 19.62 19.24
N ALA A 174 -8.17 18.56 19.47
CA ALA A 174 -7.41 17.88 18.43
C ALA A 174 -7.82 16.41 18.30
N THR A 175 -8.14 16.01 17.07
CA THR A 175 -8.25 14.61 16.67
C THR A 175 -6.90 14.17 16.14
N LEU A 176 -6.27 13.25 16.84
CA LEU A 176 -4.95 12.72 16.53
C LEU A 176 -5.04 11.25 16.12
N THR A 177 -4.06 10.80 15.34
CA THR A 177 -3.86 9.40 15.00
C THR A 177 -2.42 9.00 15.29
N SER A 178 -2.20 7.80 15.78
CA SER A 178 -0.86 7.29 16.09
C SER A 178 -0.81 5.79 15.85
N GLN A 179 0.38 5.25 15.57
CA GLN A 179 0.63 3.81 15.70
C GLN A 179 0.35 3.37 17.15
N ILE A 180 -0.15 2.15 17.32
CA ILE A 180 -0.51 1.61 18.65
C ILE A 180 0.69 1.57 19.61
N GLU A 181 1.89 1.30 19.08
CA GLU A 181 3.12 1.22 19.87
C GLU A 181 3.55 2.60 20.38
N LYS A 182 3.41 3.64 19.54
CA LYS A 182 3.75 5.02 19.87
C LYS A 182 2.71 5.67 20.79
N PHE A 183 1.46 5.23 20.67
CA PHE A 183 0.34 5.74 21.49
C PHE A 183 0.59 5.57 23.00
N ALA A 184 1.31 4.53 23.44
CA ALA A 184 1.61 4.36 24.86
C ALA A 184 2.37 5.55 25.46
N SER A 185 3.37 6.09 24.73
CA SER A 185 4.13 7.28 25.15
C SER A 185 3.26 8.55 25.16
N LEU A 186 2.39 8.70 24.16
CA LEU A 186 1.45 9.82 24.07
C LEU A 186 0.43 9.79 25.22
N SER A 187 -0.15 8.61 25.50
CA SER A 187 -1.11 8.44 26.58
C SER A 187 -0.53 8.78 27.94
N LYS A 188 0.75 8.49 28.17
CA LYS A 188 1.44 8.86 29.42
C LYS A 188 1.49 10.38 29.60
N PHE A 189 1.78 11.12 28.54
CA PHE A 189 1.79 12.59 28.58
C PHE A 189 0.44 13.19 28.99
N PHE A 190 -0.65 12.68 28.40
CA PHE A 190 -2.01 13.16 28.72
C PHE A 190 -2.40 12.78 30.15
N ASN A 191 -2.12 11.54 30.58
CA ASN A 191 -2.42 11.06 31.92
C ASN A 191 -1.68 11.86 33.01
N GLU A 192 -0.38 12.14 32.83
CA GLU A 192 0.43 12.93 33.79
C GLU A 192 -0.08 14.37 33.94
N ARG A 193 -0.78 14.89 32.94
CA ARG A 193 -1.35 16.25 32.93
C ARG A 193 -2.85 16.27 33.21
N HIS A 194 -3.45 15.13 33.55
CA HIS A 194 -4.89 14.99 33.77
C HIS A 194 -5.74 15.45 32.57
N ILE A 195 -5.21 15.30 31.36
CA ILE A 195 -5.92 15.61 30.11
C ILE A 195 -6.71 14.35 29.71
N PRO A 196 -8.05 14.40 29.72
CA PRO A 196 -8.86 13.25 29.33
C PRO A 196 -8.73 12.98 27.83
N ILE A 197 -8.66 11.69 27.48
CA ILE A 197 -8.83 11.24 26.09
C ILE A 197 -10.31 10.98 25.89
N GLU A 198 -11.01 11.88 25.20
CA GLU A 198 -12.48 11.86 25.05
C GLU A 198 -12.98 10.64 24.28
N SER A 199 -12.22 10.21 23.26
CA SER A 199 -12.55 9.04 22.46
C SER A 199 -11.30 8.33 21.98
N LYS A 200 -11.43 7.02 21.74
CA LYS A 200 -10.36 6.15 21.28
C LYS A 200 -10.92 5.05 20.39
N GLU A 201 -10.48 4.99 19.15
CA GLU A 201 -10.92 3.97 18.20
C GLU A 201 -9.73 3.34 17.44
N PRO A 202 -9.75 2.02 17.18
CA PRO A 202 -8.73 1.38 16.39
C PRO A 202 -8.84 1.79 14.91
N ILE A 203 -7.71 2.05 14.28
CA ILE A 203 -7.61 2.38 12.85
C ILE A 203 -6.45 1.62 12.20
N THR A 204 -6.36 1.68 10.88
CA THR A 204 -5.10 1.41 10.18
C THR A 204 -4.34 2.72 10.01
N PHE A 205 -3.23 2.87 10.71
CA PHE A 205 -2.32 4.00 10.57
C PHE A 205 -1.41 3.79 9.37
N ILE A 206 -1.25 4.81 8.53
CA ILE A 206 -0.41 4.75 7.33
C ILE A 206 0.79 5.69 7.56
N GLU A 207 1.98 5.10 7.65
CA GLU A 207 3.26 5.81 7.63
C GLU A 207 3.76 5.87 6.19
N LYS A 208 3.82 7.07 5.60
CA LYS A 208 4.33 7.26 4.23
C LYS A 208 5.84 7.00 4.20
N LEU A 209 6.33 6.41 3.12
CA LEU A 209 7.75 6.11 2.89
C LEU A 209 8.37 6.97 1.79
#